data_AF-A0A970A4K0-F1
#
_entry.id   AF-A0A970A4K0-F1
#
_cell.length_a   1.000
_cell.length_b   1.000
_cell.length_c   1.000
_cell.angle_alpha   90.00
_cell.angle_beta   90.00
_cell.angle_gamma   90.00
#
_symmetry.space_group_name_H-M   'P 1'
#
loop_
_entity.id
_entity.type
_entity.pdbx_description
1 polymer ?
#
loop_
_entity_poly.entity_id
_entity_poly.type
_entity_poly.pdbx_seq_one_letter_code
_entity_poly.pdbx_strand_id
1 'polypeptide(L)'
;YKKGYRYKPFLNFKDKNISNLFLLSIPMILGGSINGLNILIDRTIASGVAEGGISALNYATRLNGFVQGIFVLNIVTIMFPEISKMAVNKDFNSMKKTVSESLILVLLSVIPSTFGLMIFSREIVYLLFGRGAFDNNALTMTSSALFYYSLGISGTAITEILVRVFYSVKDTVTPVWNALVAVVVNIVLNIILSKYMGVGGLALATSIAGTIGMSLMFYSFRKNFGSFDFLTIFKETIKILAASLLMAIAAKFAYGLLLNKFTANISLIFAIIIAIIIYSILVVLFKVKEVDSIINGIKRRLSQITSNA
;
A
#
# COMPACT_ATOMS: atom_id res chain seq x y z
N TYR A 1 37.64 4.27 27.38
CA TYR A 1 38.35 3.31 26.51
C TYR A 1 39.50 2.64 27.27
N LYS A 2 39.24 1.53 28.00
CA LYS A 2 40.23 0.82 28.86
C LYS A 2 40.09 -0.71 28.76
N LYS A 3 39.81 -1.24 27.57
CA LYS A 3 39.94 -2.67 27.25
C LYS A 3 40.49 -2.74 25.83
N GLY A 4 41.68 -3.32 25.65
CA GLY A 4 42.44 -3.37 24.38
C GLY A 4 41.80 -4.22 23.29
N TYR A 5 40.52 -3.98 22.99
CA TYR A 5 39.77 -4.63 21.93
C TYR A 5 40.22 -4.04 20.59
N ARG A 6 41.02 -4.80 19.83
CA ARG A 6 41.39 -4.46 18.45
C ARG A 6 40.38 -5.14 17.53
N TYR A 7 39.51 -4.36 16.89
CA TYR A 7 38.67 -4.84 15.80
C TYR A 7 39.60 -5.35 14.69
N LYS A 8 39.56 -6.66 14.43
CA LYS A 8 40.17 -7.26 13.24
C LYS A 8 39.04 -7.60 12.27
N PRO A 9 39.12 -7.20 11.00
CA PRO A 9 38.19 -7.69 10.00
C PRO A 9 38.39 -9.21 9.89
N PHE A 10 37.38 -9.97 10.30
CA PHE A 10 37.38 -11.43 10.24
C PHE A 10 36.19 -11.87 9.38
N LEU A 11 36.48 -12.34 8.16
CA LEU A 11 35.51 -12.85 7.21
C LEU A 11 35.76 -14.34 7.01
N ASN A 12 34.90 -15.18 7.57
CA ASN A 12 34.96 -16.64 7.38
C ASN A 12 33.88 -17.08 6.37
N PHE A 13 34.21 -17.08 5.08
CA PHE A 13 33.29 -17.49 4.02
C PHE A 13 32.85 -18.96 4.11
N LYS A 14 33.49 -19.78 4.94
CA LYS A 14 33.09 -21.17 5.21
C LYS A 14 32.12 -21.32 6.39
N ASP A 15 31.74 -20.23 7.06
CA ASP A 15 30.74 -20.27 8.12
C ASP A 15 29.38 -20.64 7.53
N LYS A 16 28.75 -21.69 8.07
CA LYS A 16 27.45 -22.18 7.63
C LYS A 16 26.35 -21.12 7.77
N ASN A 17 26.46 -20.22 8.75
CA ASN A 17 25.53 -19.11 8.92
C ASN A 17 25.70 -18.05 7.82
N ILE A 18 26.94 -17.75 7.42
CA ILE A 18 27.21 -16.84 6.30
C ILE A 18 26.70 -17.45 5.00
N SER A 19 26.96 -18.74 4.75
CA SER A 19 26.46 -19.44 3.56
C SER A 19 24.92 -19.46 3.51
N ASN A 20 24.25 -19.73 4.63
CA ASN A 20 22.79 -19.72 4.71
C ASN A 20 22.21 -18.30 4.51
N LEU A 21 22.91 -17.28 5.00
CA LEU A 21 22.55 -15.89 4.78
C LEU A 21 22.59 -15.56 3.29
N PHE A 22 23.68 -15.88 2.59
CA PHE A 22 23.76 -15.67 1.14
C PHE A 22 22.68 -16.44 0.35
N LEU A 23 22.42 -17.70 0.72
CA LEU A 23 21.41 -18.54 0.07
C LEU A 23 19.99 -17.95 0.18
N LEU A 24 19.67 -17.31 1.31
CA LEU A 24 18.37 -16.65 1.52
C LEU A 24 18.34 -15.22 0.95
N SER A 25 19.45 -14.48 1.04
CA SER A 25 19.53 -13.11 0.57
C SER A 25 19.47 -12.99 -0.96
N ILE A 26 20.06 -13.92 -1.72
CA ILE A 26 20.02 -13.87 -3.19
C ILE A 26 18.58 -13.87 -3.72
N PRO A 27 17.70 -14.84 -3.35
CA PRO A 27 16.29 -14.82 -3.76
C PRO A 27 15.55 -13.55 -3.32
N MET A 28 15.83 -13.03 -2.11
CA MET A 28 15.19 -11.80 -1.63
C MET A 28 15.61 -10.58 -2.45
N ILE A 29 16.90 -10.47 -2.80
CA ILE A 29 17.43 -9.39 -3.65
C ILE A 29 16.82 -9.50 -5.04
N LEU A 30 16.82 -10.69 -5.65
CA LEU A 30 16.18 -10.93 -6.95
C LEU A 30 14.70 -10.58 -6.92
N GLY A 31 13.98 -10.96 -5.85
CA GLY A 31 12.60 -10.56 -5.60
C GLY A 31 12.40 -9.04 -5.58
N GLY A 32 13.28 -8.32 -4.88
CA GLY A 32 13.28 -6.86 -4.87
C GLY A 32 13.61 -6.25 -6.25
N SER A 33 14.56 -6.84 -6.97
CA SER A 33 14.98 -6.39 -8.30
C SER A 33 13.88 -6.53 -9.34
N ILE A 34 12.98 -7.51 -9.22
CA ILE A 34 11.81 -7.67 -10.12
C ILE A 34 10.95 -6.40 -10.12
N ASN A 35 10.69 -5.80 -8.95
CA ASN A 35 9.95 -4.54 -8.87
C ASN A 35 10.72 -3.37 -9.53
N GLY A 36 12.04 -3.33 -9.34
CA GLY A 36 12.90 -2.34 -10.00
C GLY A 36 12.86 -2.46 -11.53
N LEU A 37 12.89 -3.69 -12.05
CA LEU A 37 12.74 -3.96 -13.48
C LEU A 37 11.36 -3.54 -13.98
N ASN A 38 10.30 -3.80 -13.21
CA ASN A 38 8.94 -3.37 -13.58
C ASN A 38 8.85 -1.85 -13.76
N ILE A 39 9.41 -1.07 -12.83
CA ILE A 39 9.45 0.40 -12.92
C ILE A 39 10.27 0.86 -14.13
N LEU A 40 11.40 0.20 -14.42
CA LEU A 40 12.21 0.53 -15.58
C LEU A 40 11.43 0.30 -16.88
N ILE A 41 10.72 -0.83 -16.99
CA ILE A 41 9.89 -1.14 -18.16
C ILE A 41 8.76 -0.11 -18.30
N ASP A 42 8.04 0.23 -17.23
CA ASP A 42 7.00 1.27 -17.24
C ASP A 42 7.55 2.60 -17.79
N ARG A 43 8.75 3.01 -17.34
CA ARG A 43 9.40 4.24 -17.80
C ARG A 43 9.85 4.17 -19.26
N THR A 44 10.39 3.04 -19.70
CA THR A 44 10.79 2.83 -21.11
C THR A 44 9.59 2.87 -22.04
N ILE A 45 8.44 2.31 -21.63
CA ILE A 45 7.22 2.39 -22.44
C ILE A 45 6.69 3.83 -22.39
N ALA A 46 6.65 4.47 -21.21
CA ALA A 46 6.19 5.84 -21.06
C ALA A 46 6.95 6.86 -21.91
N SER A 47 8.27 6.68 -22.10
CA SER A 47 9.07 7.55 -22.97
C SER A 47 8.65 7.49 -24.43
N GLY A 48 8.11 6.36 -24.89
CA GLY A 48 7.60 6.20 -26.24
C GLY A 48 6.15 6.62 -26.42
N VAL A 49 5.39 6.75 -25.32
CA VAL A 49 3.94 7.06 -25.35
C VAL A 49 3.68 8.55 -25.44
N ALA A 50 4.40 9.35 -24.66
CA ALA A 50 4.22 10.81 -24.64
C ALA A 50 5.46 11.51 -24.07
N GLU A 51 5.77 12.70 -24.61
CA GLU A 51 6.75 13.59 -24.01
C GLU A 51 6.33 13.93 -22.57
N GLY A 52 7.27 13.88 -21.63
CA GLY A 52 6.99 14.06 -20.20
C GLY A 52 6.31 12.86 -19.52
N GLY A 53 6.03 11.76 -20.24
CA GLY A 53 5.38 10.56 -19.68
C GLY A 53 6.13 9.93 -18.50
N ILE A 54 7.46 9.85 -18.58
CA ILE A 54 8.30 9.38 -17.46
C ILE A 54 8.11 10.27 -16.24
N SER A 55 8.13 11.59 -16.41
CA SER A 55 7.98 12.56 -15.32
C SER A 55 6.59 12.46 -14.69
N ALA A 56 5.54 12.33 -15.51
CA ALA A 56 4.17 12.14 -15.04
C ALA A 56 4.02 10.87 -14.18
N LEU A 57 4.55 9.73 -14.63
CA LEU A 57 4.55 8.50 -13.83
C LEU A 57 5.36 8.67 -12.54
N ASN A 58 6.51 9.34 -12.60
CA ASN A 58 7.34 9.58 -11.41
C ASN A 58 6.63 10.47 -10.38
N TYR A 59 5.94 11.52 -10.79
CA TYR A 59 5.18 12.37 -9.87
C TYR A 59 3.99 11.62 -9.26
N ALA A 60 3.24 10.88 -10.08
CA ALA A 60 2.11 10.08 -9.60
C ALA A 60 2.54 8.96 -8.64
N THR A 61 3.61 8.23 -8.95
CA THR A 61 4.14 7.16 -8.08
C THR A 61 4.69 7.69 -6.76
N ARG A 62 5.25 8.92 -6.71
CA ARG A 62 5.64 9.57 -5.45
C ARG A 62 4.46 9.83 -4.53
N LEU A 63 3.34 10.30 -5.08
CA LEU A 63 2.12 10.53 -4.30
C LEU A 63 1.50 9.22 -3.81
N ASN A 64 1.52 8.17 -4.62
CA ASN A 64 1.14 6.83 -4.18
C ASN A 64 2.08 6.32 -3.05
N GLY A 65 3.40 6.47 -3.25
CA GLY A 65 4.41 6.10 -2.27
C GLY A 65 4.27 6.82 -0.94
N PHE A 66 3.74 8.05 -0.91
CA PHE A 66 3.41 8.76 0.32
C PHE A 66 2.32 8.02 1.13
N VAL A 67 1.24 7.57 0.48
CA VAL A 67 0.18 6.79 1.15
C VAL A 67 0.72 5.45 1.67
N GLN A 68 1.52 4.76 0.86
CA GLN A 68 2.14 3.50 1.27
C GLN A 68 3.10 3.70 2.45
N GLY A 69 3.93 4.73 2.39
CA GLY A 69 4.91 5.05 3.42
C GLY A 69 4.28 5.38 4.77
N ILE A 70 3.18 6.12 4.77
CA ILE A 70 2.48 6.51 6.01
C ILE A 70 1.67 5.37 6.59
N PHE A 71 0.94 4.59 5.79
CA PHE A 71 0.01 3.61 6.34
C PHE A 71 0.53 2.18 6.30
N VAL A 72 1.06 1.75 5.15
CA VAL A 72 1.43 0.35 4.92
C VAL A 72 2.72 0.00 5.67
N LEU A 73 3.77 0.80 5.50
CA LEU A 73 5.08 0.52 6.12
C LEU A 73 5.01 0.50 7.65
N ASN A 74 4.21 1.38 8.25
CA ASN A 74 4.04 1.41 9.71
C ASN A 74 3.39 0.12 10.23
N ILE A 75 2.30 -0.32 9.59
CA ILE A 75 1.62 -1.57 9.97
C ILE A 75 2.56 -2.76 9.79
N VAL A 76 3.25 -2.83 8.63
CA VAL A 76 4.21 -3.90 8.35
C VAL A 76 5.34 -3.94 9.38
N THR A 77 5.89 -2.79 9.77
CA THR A 77 7.01 -2.69 10.73
C THR A 77 6.60 -3.17 12.12
N ILE A 78 5.37 -2.89 12.54
CA ILE A 78 4.83 -3.33 13.84
C ILE A 78 4.51 -4.82 13.83
N MET A 79 3.89 -5.30 12.75
CA MET A 79 3.39 -6.67 12.63
C MET A 79 4.51 -7.71 12.39
N PHE A 80 5.55 -7.35 11.63
CA PHE A 80 6.53 -8.34 11.16
C PHE A 80 7.31 -9.06 12.28
N PRO A 81 7.78 -8.39 13.35
CA PRO A 81 8.42 -9.07 14.48
C PRO A 81 7.48 -10.07 15.20
N GLU A 82 6.21 -9.72 15.33
CA GLU A 82 5.19 -10.56 15.97
C GLU A 82 4.93 -11.83 15.14
N ILE A 83 4.71 -11.67 13.83
CA ILE A 83 4.54 -12.77 12.89
C ILE A 83 5.79 -13.67 12.87
N SER A 84 6.99 -13.09 12.92
CA SER A 84 8.24 -13.85 12.94
C SER A 84 8.37 -14.70 14.21
N LYS A 85 7.97 -14.16 15.36
CA LYS A 85 7.94 -14.93 16.62
C LYS A 85 6.95 -16.10 16.54
N MET A 86 5.76 -15.87 15.99
CA MET A 86 4.74 -16.92 15.81
C MET A 86 5.20 -18.00 14.82
N ALA A 87 5.86 -17.61 13.74
CA ALA A 87 6.43 -18.52 12.74
C ALA A 87 7.50 -19.44 13.33
N VAL A 88 8.43 -18.89 14.13
CA VAL A 88 9.44 -19.68 14.85
C VAL A 88 8.81 -20.70 15.79
N ASN A 89 7.74 -20.30 16.48
CA ASN A 89 7.00 -21.17 17.40
C ASN A 89 6.02 -22.14 16.68
N LYS A 90 5.93 -22.09 15.35
CA LYS A 90 4.95 -22.84 14.53
C LYS A 90 3.48 -22.60 14.94
N ASP A 91 3.20 -21.45 15.56
CA ASP A 91 1.83 -21.06 15.93
C ASP A 91 1.14 -20.38 14.75
N PHE A 92 0.79 -21.18 13.74
CA PHE A 92 0.13 -20.69 12.52
C PHE A 92 -1.30 -20.21 12.75
N ASN A 93 -1.95 -20.62 13.84
CA ASN A 93 -3.31 -20.16 14.16
C ASN A 93 -3.29 -18.72 14.64
N SER A 94 -2.41 -18.38 15.58
CA SER A 94 -2.21 -16.99 16.01
C SER A 94 -1.69 -16.13 14.87
N MET A 95 -0.75 -16.65 14.06
CA MET A 95 -0.25 -15.93 12.89
C MET A 95 -1.36 -15.55 11.90
N LYS A 96 -2.26 -16.48 11.57
CA LYS A 96 -3.40 -16.21 10.69
C LYS A 96 -4.32 -15.12 11.23
N LYS A 97 -4.52 -15.10 12.55
CA LYS A 97 -5.32 -14.07 13.22
C LYS A 97 -4.65 -12.70 13.11
N THR A 98 -3.36 -12.60 13.46
CA THR A 98 -2.58 -11.35 13.36
C THR A 98 -2.51 -10.84 11.91
N VAL A 99 -2.37 -11.73 10.93
CA VAL A 99 -2.43 -11.36 9.49
C VAL A 99 -3.80 -10.81 9.14
N SER A 100 -4.89 -11.46 9.58
CA SER A 100 -6.25 -10.98 9.29
C SER A 100 -6.51 -9.59 9.87
N GLU A 101 -6.12 -9.35 11.12
CA GLU A 101 -6.24 -8.07 11.79
C GLU A 101 -5.40 -6.98 11.09
N SER A 102 -4.17 -7.33 10.68
CA SER A 102 -3.28 -6.40 9.98
C SER A 102 -3.78 -6.06 8.58
N LEU A 103 -4.40 -7.01 7.88
CA LEU A 103 -5.04 -6.77 6.59
C LEU A 103 -6.23 -5.81 6.74
N ILE A 104 -7.05 -5.95 7.77
CA ILE A 104 -8.17 -5.03 7.97
C ILE A 104 -7.67 -3.64 8.39
N LEU A 105 -6.66 -3.56 9.26
CA LEU A 105 -6.03 -2.30 9.64
C LEU A 105 -5.43 -1.56 8.43
N VAL A 106 -4.75 -2.27 7.52
CA VAL A 106 -4.18 -1.60 6.34
C VAL A 106 -5.27 -1.12 5.39
N LEU A 107 -6.33 -1.92 5.19
CA LEU A 107 -7.45 -1.54 4.33
C LEU A 107 -8.24 -0.37 4.91
N LEU A 108 -8.40 -0.32 6.23
CA LEU A 108 -9.03 0.78 6.97
C LEU A 108 -8.35 2.14 6.70
N SER A 109 -7.06 2.16 6.38
CA SER A 109 -6.34 3.39 6.06
C SER A 109 -6.14 3.61 4.56
N VAL A 110 -5.89 2.54 3.80
CA VAL A 110 -5.53 2.64 2.38
C VAL A 110 -6.75 2.88 1.49
N ILE A 111 -7.90 2.27 1.79
CA ILE A 111 -9.11 2.44 0.98
C ILE A 111 -9.62 3.90 0.98
N PRO A 112 -9.83 4.58 2.13
CA PRO A 112 -10.26 5.99 2.11
C PRO A 112 -9.23 6.88 1.42
N SER A 113 -7.93 6.61 1.61
CA SER A 113 -6.85 7.32 0.92
C SER A 113 -6.92 7.14 -0.60
N THR A 114 -7.21 5.93 -1.07
CA THR A 114 -7.42 5.61 -2.49
C THR A 114 -8.56 6.46 -3.07
N PHE A 115 -9.71 6.49 -2.41
CA PHE A 115 -10.84 7.30 -2.84
C PHE A 115 -10.50 8.80 -2.85
N GLY A 116 -9.84 9.30 -1.80
CA GLY A 116 -9.40 10.69 -1.72
C GLY A 116 -8.45 11.08 -2.85
N LEU A 117 -7.44 10.25 -3.13
CA LEU A 117 -6.51 10.46 -4.24
C LEU A 117 -7.21 10.41 -5.59
N MET A 118 -8.19 9.53 -5.79
CA MET A 118 -8.94 9.44 -7.04
C MET A 118 -9.77 10.70 -7.27
N ILE A 119 -10.63 11.08 -6.31
CA ILE A 119 -11.57 12.20 -6.50
C ILE A 119 -10.88 13.55 -6.58
N PHE A 120 -9.72 13.72 -5.93
CA PHE A 120 -8.94 14.96 -5.91
C PHE A 120 -7.63 14.84 -6.68
N SER A 121 -7.50 13.86 -7.59
CA SER A 121 -6.25 13.57 -8.29
C SER A 121 -5.66 14.80 -8.99
N ARG A 122 -6.52 15.57 -9.69
CA ARG A 122 -6.10 16.78 -10.40
C ARG A 122 -5.73 17.89 -9.45
N GLU A 123 -6.53 18.12 -8.41
CA GLU A 123 -6.35 19.18 -7.43
C GLU A 123 -5.09 18.95 -6.59
N ILE A 124 -4.81 17.70 -6.20
CA ILE A 124 -3.60 17.32 -5.46
C ILE A 124 -2.36 17.52 -6.33
N VAL A 125 -2.37 17.06 -7.58
CA VAL A 125 -1.25 17.25 -8.50
C VAL A 125 -1.01 18.72 -8.76
N TYR A 126 -2.06 19.51 -8.99
CA TYR A 126 -1.96 20.95 -9.19
C TYR A 126 -1.40 21.67 -7.94
N LEU A 127 -1.92 21.36 -6.75
CA LEU A 127 -1.45 21.97 -5.50
C LEU A 127 0.05 21.75 -5.27
N LEU A 128 0.54 20.54 -5.57
CA LEU A 128 1.90 20.14 -5.26
C LEU A 128 2.89 20.50 -6.36
N PHE A 129 2.51 20.35 -7.63
CA PHE A 129 3.41 20.45 -8.77
C PHE A 129 3.06 21.56 -9.77
N GLY A 130 1.84 22.12 -9.70
CA GLY A 130 1.32 23.12 -10.65
C GLY A 130 1.96 24.50 -10.51
N ARG A 131 3.26 24.61 -10.82
CA ARG A 131 4.03 25.87 -10.84
C ARG A 131 5.04 25.86 -11.98
N GLY A 132 5.41 27.05 -12.46
CA GLY A 132 6.46 27.21 -13.47
C GLY A 132 6.12 26.52 -14.78
N ALA A 133 7.02 25.64 -15.25
CA ALA A 133 6.88 24.92 -16.52
C ALA A 133 5.89 23.74 -16.49
N PHE A 134 5.19 23.51 -15.37
CA PHE A 134 4.20 22.44 -15.27
C PHE A 134 2.89 22.85 -15.94
N ASP A 135 2.79 22.55 -17.24
CA ASP A 135 1.66 22.92 -18.07
C ASP A 135 0.40 22.05 -17.84
N ASN A 136 -0.68 22.39 -18.55
CA ASN A 136 -1.95 21.66 -18.45
C ASN A 136 -1.84 20.20 -18.96
N ASN A 137 -0.92 19.93 -19.88
CA ASN A 137 -0.72 18.58 -20.41
C ASN A 137 -0.05 17.69 -19.35
N ALA A 138 1.04 18.17 -18.74
CA ALA A 138 1.72 17.52 -17.62
C ALA A 138 0.78 17.29 -16.43
N LEU A 139 -0.09 18.27 -16.13
CA LEU A 139 -1.13 18.15 -15.12
C LEU A 139 -2.10 17.00 -15.44
N THR A 140 -2.64 16.99 -16.65
CA THR A 140 -3.63 15.98 -17.08
C THR A 140 -3.04 14.58 -17.08
N MET A 141 -1.82 14.42 -17.62
CA MET A 141 -1.11 13.13 -17.66
C MET A 141 -0.81 12.63 -16.24
N THR A 142 -0.30 13.51 -15.37
CA THR A 142 0.07 13.13 -13.99
C THR A 142 -1.16 12.83 -13.15
N SER A 143 -2.24 13.61 -13.27
CA SER A 143 -3.49 13.35 -12.54
C SER A 143 -4.17 12.08 -13.01
N SER A 144 -4.15 11.79 -14.32
CA SER A 144 -4.66 10.53 -14.87
C SER A 144 -3.87 9.33 -14.35
N ALA A 145 -2.54 9.42 -14.36
CA ALA A 145 -1.68 8.39 -13.79
C ALA A 145 -1.95 8.17 -12.30
N LEU A 146 -2.07 9.25 -11.52
CA LEU A 146 -2.38 9.18 -10.09
C LEU A 146 -3.73 8.50 -9.84
N PHE A 147 -4.77 8.88 -10.60
CA PHE A 147 -6.10 8.29 -10.50
C PHE A 147 -6.03 6.77 -10.69
N TYR A 148 -5.40 6.33 -11.78
CA TYR A 148 -5.34 4.89 -12.09
C TYR A 148 -4.41 4.12 -11.16
N TYR A 149 -3.25 4.66 -10.77
CA TYR A 149 -2.38 4.03 -9.76
C TYR A 149 -3.07 3.87 -8.41
N SER A 150 -3.98 4.79 -8.06
CA SER A 150 -4.70 4.74 -6.79
C SER A 150 -5.55 3.47 -6.66
N LEU A 151 -6.06 2.93 -7.77
CA LEU A 151 -6.82 1.67 -7.77
C LEU A 151 -5.99 0.48 -7.24
N GLY A 152 -4.68 0.49 -7.50
CA GLY A 152 -3.77 -0.60 -7.14
C GLY A 152 -3.28 -0.58 -5.69
N ILE A 153 -3.47 0.51 -4.94
CA ILE A 153 -2.82 0.71 -3.63
C ILE A 153 -3.22 -0.38 -2.63
N SER A 154 -4.50 -0.73 -2.60
CA SER A 154 -5.01 -1.79 -1.72
C SER A 154 -4.38 -3.15 -2.03
N GLY A 155 -4.25 -3.49 -3.32
CA GLY A 155 -3.63 -4.74 -3.77
C GLY A 155 -2.14 -4.81 -3.39
N THR A 156 -1.40 -3.72 -3.60
CA THR A 156 0.02 -3.65 -3.22
C THR A 156 0.21 -3.69 -1.71
N ALA A 157 -0.67 -3.01 -0.95
CA ALA A 157 -0.61 -3.00 0.51
C ALA A 157 -0.83 -4.40 1.13
N ILE A 158 -1.83 -5.13 0.62
CA ILE A 158 -2.08 -6.52 1.02
C ILE A 158 -0.88 -7.41 0.65
N THR A 159 -0.37 -7.27 -0.58
CA THR A 159 0.77 -8.03 -1.07
C THR A 159 1.98 -7.85 -0.15
N GLU A 160 2.26 -6.63 0.28
CA GLU A 160 3.40 -6.34 1.16
C GLU A 160 3.29 -7.04 2.52
N ILE A 161 2.09 -7.11 3.10
CA ILE A 161 1.83 -7.88 4.32
C ILE A 161 2.04 -9.38 4.09
N LEU A 162 1.49 -9.94 3.02
CA LEU A 162 1.60 -11.37 2.72
C LEU A 162 3.05 -11.80 2.42
N VAL A 163 3.82 -10.97 1.71
CA VAL A 163 5.25 -11.21 1.46
C VAL A 163 6.01 -11.35 2.78
N ARG A 164 5.70 -10.52 3.79
CA ARG A 164 6.35 -10.58 5.10
C ARG A 164 6.04 -11.86 5.86
N VAL A 165 4.87 -12.46 5.65
CA VAL A 165 4.56 -13.79 6.18
C VAL A 165 5.47 -14.85 5.57
N PHE A 166 5.64 -14.85 4.25
CA PHE A 166 6.50 -15.82 3.59
C PHE A 166 7.97 -15.68 4.03
N TYR A 167 8.45 -14.45 4.16
CA TYR A 167 9.80 -14.20 4.68
C TYR A 167 9.97 -14.66 6.14
N SER A 168 8.94 -14.56 6.97
CA SER A 168 9.01 -14.99 8.37
C SER A 168 9.21 -16.50 8.52
N VAL A 169 8.68 -17.29 7.58
CA VAL A 169 8.88 -18.75 7.51
C VAL A 169 10.05 -19.16 6.61
N LYS A 170 10.88 -18.19 6.17
CA LYS A 170 12.02 -18.39 5.26
C LYS A 170 11.66 -18.92 3.87
N ASP A 171 10.40 -18.80 3.45
CA ASP A 171 9.99 -19.03 2.07
C ASP A 171 10.20 -17.75 1.26
N THR A 172 11.32 -17.67 0.56
CA THR A 172 11.67 -16.53 -0.29
C THR A 172 11.33 -16.76 -1.76
N VAL A 173 10.94 -17.98 -2.12
CA VAL A 173 10.73 -18.40 -3.52
C VAL A 173 9.29 -18.16 -3.95
N THR A 174 8.32 -18.44 -3.08
CA THR A 174 6.90 -18.21 -3.38
C THR A 174 6.62 -16.74 -3.74
N PRO A 175 7.13 -15.73 -2.99
CA PRO A 175 6.96 -14.33 -3.37
C PRO A 175 7.56 -13.96 -4.72
N VAL A 176 8.73 -14.51 -5.05
CA VAL A 176 9.44 -14.24 -6.32
C VAL A 176 8.62 -14.73 -7.50
N TRP A 177 8.09 -15.94 -7.45
CA TRP A 177 7.25 -16.47 -8.53
C TRP A 177 5.97 -15.67 -8.74
N ASN A 178 5.30 -15.29 -7.65
CA ASN A 178 4.11 -14.45 -7.72
C ASN A 178 4.43 -13.06 -8.33
N ALA A 179 5.56 -12.47 -7.95
CA ALA A 179 6.03 -11.21 -8.52
C ALA A 179 6.35 -11.33 -10.01
N LEU A 180 7.02 -12.42 -10.45
CA LEU A 180 7.30 -12.67 -11.86
C LEU A 180 6.03 -12.75 -12.70
N VAL A 181 5.02 -13.50 -12.24
CA VAL A 181 3.73 -13.59 -12.95
C VAL A 181 3.05 -12.22 -13.03
N ALA A 182 3.03 -11.45 -11.93
CA ALA A 182 2.47 -10.11 -11.91
C ALA A 182 3.19 -9.16 -12.88
N VAL A 183 4.52 -9.20 -12.96
CA VAL A 183 5.31 -8.40 -13.89
C VAL A 183 5.03 -8.80 -15.35
N VAL A 184 4.95 -10.09 -15.66
CA VAL A 184 4.60 -10.53 -17.03
C VAL A 184 3.23 -9.99 -17.43
N VAL A 185 2.23 -10.10 -16.54
CA VAL A 185 0.90 -9.54 -16.78
C VAL A 185 0.96 -8.02 -16.94
N ASN A 186 1.75 -7.33 -16.11
CA ASN A 186 1.93 -5.89 -16.21
C ASN A 186 2.50 -5.48 -17.56
N ILE A 187 3.56 -6.13 -18.04
CA ILE A 187 4.19 -5.85 -19.33
C ILE A 187 3.17 -6.02 -20.48
N VAL A 188 2.42 -7.12 -20.48
CA VAL A 188 1.39 -7.39 -21.50
C VAL A 188 0.33 -6.28 -21.48
N LEU A 189 -0.20 -5.95 -20.30
CA LEU A 189 -1.21 -4.91 -20.14
C LEU A 189 -0.66 -3.51 -20.45
N ASN A 190 0.59 -3.22 -20.14
CA ASN A 190 1.24 -1.97 -20.48
C ASN A 190 1.26 -1.77 -22.00
N ILE A 191 1.66 -2.80 -22.76
CA ILE A 191 1.71 -2.73 -24.23
C ILE A 191 0.32 -2.51 -24.84
N ILE A 192 -0.72 -3.07 -24.23
CA ILE A 192 -2.10 -2.95 -24.71
C ILE A 192 -2.70 -1.60 -24.28
N LEU A 193 -2.77 -1.32 -22.98
CA LEU A 193 -3.48 -0.17 -22.43
C LEU A 193 -2.79 1.16 -22.71
N SER A 194 -1.46 1.20 -22.83
CA SER A 194 -0.74 2.43 -23.18
C SER A 194 -1.12 2.96 -24.57
N LYS A 195 -1.49 2.09 -25.51
CA LYS A 195 -1.94 2.49 -26.85
C LYS A 195 -3.29 3.21 -26.83
N TYR A 196 -4.19 2.83 -25.91
CA TYR A 196 -5.55 3.37 -25.85
C TYR A 196 -5.71 4.51 -24.85
N MET A 197 -4.96 4.49 -23.75
CA MET A 197 -5.12 5.39 -22.61
C MET A 197 -3.85 6.19 -22.28
N GLY A 198 -2.82 6.07 -23.11
CA GLY A 198 -1.54 6.75 -22.90
C GLY A 198 -0.91 6.40 -21.56
N VAL A 199 -0.39 7.41 -20.87
CA VAL A 199 0.27 7.26 -19.55
C VAL A 199 -0.69 6.73 -18.47
N GLY A 200 -1.98 7.10 -18.53
CA GLY A 200 -2.99 6.56 -17.62
C GLY A 200 -3.19 5.04 -17.79
N GLY A 201 -3.03 4.54 -19.02
CA GLY A 201 -3.07 3.11 -19.33
C GLY A 201 -1.96 2.29 -18.65
N LEU A 202 -0.75 2.86 -18.57
CA LEU A 202 0.36 2.25 -17.84
C LEU A 202 0.06 2.16 -16.35
N ALA A 203 -0.45 3.25 -15.76
CA ALA A 203 -0.83 3.26 -14.35
C ALA A 203 -1.96 2.27 -14.03
N LEU A 204 -2.93 2.11 -14.95
CA LEU A 204 -4.00 1.12 -14.82
C LEU A 204 -3.47 -0.32 -14.94
N ALA A 205 -2.60 -0.58 -15.92
CA ALA A 205 -1.94 -1.87 -16.09
C ALA A 205 -1.18 -2.29 -14.83
N THR A 206 -0.46 -1.38 -14.18
CA THR A 206 0.27 -1.65 -12.94
C THR A 206 -0.69 -1.91 -11.77
N SER A 207 -1.82 -1.22 -11.72
CA SER A 207 -2.84 -1.47 -10.72
C SER A 207 -3.50 -2.85 -10.88
N ILE A 208 -3.87 -3.22 -12.11
CA ILE A 208 -4.44 -4.54 -12.42
C ILE A 208 -3.43 -5.65 -12.10
N ALA A 209 -2.17 -5.48 -12.51
CA ALA A 209 -1.11 -6.43 -12.20
C ALA A 209 -0.88 -6.56 -10.69
N GLY A 210 -0.93 -5.45 -9.94
CA GLY A 210 -0.86 -5.45 -8.48
C GLY A 210 -2.03 -6.21 -7.84
N THR A 211 -3.26 -6.05 -8.35
CA THR A 211 -4.42 -6.83 -7.90
C THR A 211 -4.27 -8.32 -8.21
N ILE A 212 -3.74 -8.68 -9.38
CA ILE A 212 -3.46 -10.08 -9.73
C ILE A 212 -2.38 -10.66 -8.81
N GLY A 213 -1.30 -9.92 -8.57
CA GLY A 213 -0.25 -10.29 -7.61
C GLY A 213 -0.81 -10.54 -6.20
N MET A 214 -1.71 -9.67 -5.75
CA MET A 214 -2.45 -9.86 -4.49
C MET A 214 -3.26 -11.16 -4.50
N SER A 215 -4.03 -11.43 -5.55
CA SER A 215 -4.81 -12.67 -5.67
C SER A 215 -3.94 -13.92 -5.64
N LEU A 216 -2.80 -13.89 -6.34
CA LEU A 216 -1.81 -14.97 -6.34
C LEU A 216 -1.21 -15.18 -4.94
N MET A 217 -0.88 -14.10 -4.23
CA MET A 217 -0.39 -14.18 -2.86
C MET A 217 -1.42 -14.76 -1.89
N PHE A 218 -2.70 -14.39 -2.01
CA PHE A 218 -3.76 -15.01 -1.22
C PHE A 218 -3.89 -16.50 -1.50
N TYR A 219 -3.81 -16.89 -2.77
CA TYR A 219 -3.82 -18.30 -3.16
C TYR A 219 -2.64 -19.06 -2.55
N SER A 220 -1.41 -18.54 -2.68
CA SER A 220 -0.21 -19.11 -2.08
C SER A 220 -0.31 -19.20 -0.55
N PHE A 221 -0.84 -18.16 0.10
CA PHE A 221 -1.04 -18.14 1.55
C PHE A 221 -1.99 -19.27 1.98
N ARG A 222 -3.13 -19.39 1.30
CA ARG A 222 -4.12 -20.43 1.60
C ARG A 222 -3.56 -21.83 1.36
N LYS A 223 -2.76 -22.02 0.31
CA LYS A 223 -2.11 -23.30 0.01
C LYS A 223 -1.12 -23.72 1.11
N ASN A 224 -0.36 -22.77 1.67
CA ASN A 224 0.72 -23.07 2.61
C ASN A 224 0.29 -23.07 4.09
N PHE A 225 -0.71 -22.26 4.47
CA PHE A 225 -1.14 -22.08 5.88
C PHE A 225 -2.61 -22.45 6.13
N GLY A 226 -3.34 -22.85 5.09
CA GLY A 226 -4.77 -23.15 5.14
C GLY A 226 -5.66 -21.90 5.12
N SER A 227 -6.95 -22.07 5.41
CA SER A 227 -7.88 -20.94 5.48
C SER A 227 -7.62 -20.07 6.72
N PHE A 228 -7.66 -18.76 6.51
CA PHE A 228 -7.77 -17.73 7.54
C PHE A 228 -9.14 -17.05 7.40
N ASP A 229 -9.44 -16.08 8.25
CA ASP A 229 -10.79 -15.52 8.42
C ASP A 229 -11.20 -14.57 7.28
N PHE A 230 -11.25 -15.11 6.05
CA PHE A 230 -11.57 -14.39 4.82
C PHE A 230 -12.96 -13.76 4.87
N LEU A 231 -13.94 -14.44 5.48
CA LEU A 231 -15.29 -13.91 5.62
C LEU A 231 -15.33 -12.64 6.46
N THR A 232 -14.57 -12.60 7.56
CA THR A 232 -14.45 -11.37 8.37
C THR A 232 -13.77 -10.28 7.57
N ILE A 233 -12.62 -10.56 6.94
CA ILE A 233 -11.90 -9.56 6.13
C ILE A 233 -12.79 -9.01 5.02
N PHE A 234 -13.52 -9.86 4.32
CA PHE A 234 -14.43 -9.45 3.26
C PHE A 234 -15.57 -8.56 3.78
N LYS A 235 -16.21 -8.94 4.90
CA LYS A 235 -17.26 -8.13 5.54
C LYS A 235 -16.75 -6.76 5.98
N GLU A 236 -15.59 -6.72 6.64
CA GLU A 236 -14.98 -5.45 7.08
C GLU A 236 -14.55 -4.61 5.87
N THR A 237 -14.01 -5.23 4.82
CA THR A 237 -13.68 -4.53 3.57
C THR A 237 -14.90 -3.88 2.93
N ILE A 238 -16.07 -4.54 2.91
CA ILE A 238 -17.31 -3.94 2.40
C ILE A 238 -17.72 -2.72 3.23
N LYS A 239 -17.67 -2.80 4.57
CA LYS A 239 -17.97 -1.65 5.45
C LYS A 239 -17.02 -0.49 5.16
N ILE A 240 -15.72 -0.77 5.06
CA ILE A 240 -14.69 0.23 4.78
C ILE A 240 -14.91 0.85 3.38
N LEU A 241 -15.21 0.05 2.37
CA LEU A 241 -15.53 0.52 1.01
C LEU A 241 -16.77 1.43 1.02
N ALA A 242 -17.84 1.02 1.69
CA ALA A 242 -19.06 1.82 1.80
C ALA A 242 -18.81 3.15 2.51
N ALA A 243 -18.10 3.13 3.65
CA ALA A 243 -17.73 4.33 4.38
C ALA A 243 -16.85 5.27 3.54
N SER A 244 -15.88 4.71 2.82
CA SER A 244 -14.97 5.47 1.94
C SER A 244 -15.71 6.07 0.74
N LEU A 245 -16.66 5.35 0.16
CA LEU A 245 -17.46 5.84 -0.95
C LEU A 245 -18.36 7.01 -0.52
N LEU A 246 -19.06 6.86 0.62
CA LEU A 246 -19.90 7.92 1.18
C LEU A 246 -19.07 9.16 1.55
N MET A 247 -17.91 8.94 2.18
CA MET A 247 -16.93 10.00 2.44
C MET A 247 -16.52 10.72 1.16
N ALA A 248 -16.19 9.97 0.10
CA ALA A 248 -15.73 10.55 -1.17
C ALA A 248 -16.80 11.42 -1.84
N ILE A 249 -18.05 10.96 -1.85
CA ILE A 249 -19.19 11.71 -2.38
C ILE A 249 -19.39 13.00 -1.58
N ALA A 250 -19.42 12.92 -0.25
CA ALA A 250 -19.61 14.08 0.61
C ALA A 250 -18.45 15.09 0.50
N ALA A 251 -17.21 14.61 0.43
CA ALA A 251 -16.03 15.46 0.27
C ALA A 251 -16.04 16.19 -1.07
N LYS A 252 -16.39 15.50 -2.17
CA LYS A 252 -16.51 16.12 -3.49
C LYS A 252 -17.62 17.18 -3.54
N PHE A 253 -18.76 16.90 -2.91
CA PHE A 253 -19.85 17.86 -2.80
C PHE A 253 -19.45 19.09 -1.98
N ALA A 254 -18.81 18.88 -0.81
CA ALA A 254 -18.30 19.94 0.04
C ALA A 254 -17.26 20.81 -0.70
N TYR A 255 -16.35 20.19 -1.45
CA TYR A 255 -15.37 20.90 -2.28
C TYR A 255 -16.03 21.85 -3.28
N GLY A 256 -17.06 21.37 -4.00
CA GLY A 256 -17.82 22.19 -4.95
C GLY A 256 -18.49 23.41 -4.31
N LEU A 257 -19.04 23.25 -3.10
CA LEU A 257 -19.63 24.37 -2.35
C LEU A 257 -18.57 25.37 -1.85
N LEU A 258 -17.41 24.87 -1.43
CA LEU A 258 -16.32 25.69 -0.90
C LEU A 258 -15.64 26.54 -1.99
N LEU A 259 -15.60 26.06 -3.24
CA LEU A 259 -15.08 26.81 -4.38
C LEU A 259 -15.80 28.15 -4.61
N ASN A 260 -17.06 28.28 -4.20
CA ASN A 260 -17.81 29.54 -4.31
C ASN A 260 -17.35 30.59 -3.28
N LYS A 261 -16.63 30.18 -2.22
CA LYS A 261 -16.25 31.04 -1.09
C LYS A 261 -14.73 31.20 -0.94
N PHE A 262 -13.96 30.20 -1.35
CA PHE A 262 -12.52 30.13 -1.11
C PHE A 262 -11.76 29.74 -2.38
N THR A 263 -10.44 29.96 -2.37
CA THR A 263 -9.55 29.51 -3.45
C THR A 263 -9.49 27.98 -3.52
N ALA A 264 -9.20 27.43 -4.70
CA ALA A 264 -9.16 25.99 -4.93
C ALA A 264 -8.31 25.21 -3.92
N ASN A 265 -7.16 25.76 -3.52
CA ASN A 265 -6.24 25.13 -2.56
C ASN A 265 -6.83 25.09 -1.14
N ILE A 266 -7.46 26.19 -0.69
CA ILE A 266 -8.10 26.27 0.62
C ILE A 266 -9.32 25.35 0.66
N SER A 267 -10.14 25.36 -0.40
CA SER A 267 -11.28 24.47 -0.55
C SER A 267 -10.88 22.99 -0.48
N LEU A 268 -9.74 22.62 -1.08
CA LEU A 268 -9.23 21.25 -1.05
C LEU A 268 -8.85 20.82 0.38
N ILE A 269 -8.13 21.68 1.12
CA ILE A 269 -7.73 21.40 2.51
C ILE A 269 -8.96 21.19 3.40
N PHE A 270 -9.95 22.06 3.30
CA PHE A 270 -11.21 21.90 4.05
C PHE A 270 -11.97 20.65 3.62
N ALA A 271 -12.03 20.33 2.34
CA ALA A 271 -12.67 19.11 1.85
C ALA A 271 -11.98 17.84 2.40
N ILE A 272 -10.65 17.83 2.51
CA ILE A 272 -9.89 16.73 3.12
C ILE A 272 -10.21 16.61 4.62
N ILE A 273 -10.27 17.72 5.35
CA ILE A 273 -10.64 17.70 6.78
C ILE A 273 -12.06 17.14 6.96
N ILE A 274 -13.01 17.60 6.14
CA ILE A 274 -14.39 17.10 6.16
C ILE A 274 -14.42 15.60 5.84
N ALA A 275 -13.64 15.15 4.84
CA ALA A 275 -13.52 13.73 4.50
C ALA A 275 -13.04 12.90 5.70
N ILE A 276 -11.98 13.35 6.39
CA ILE A 276 -11.44 12.66 7.57
C ILE A 276 -12.50 12.55 8.67
N ILE A 277 -13.24 13.63 8.94
CA ILE A 277 -14.30 13.66 9.95
C ILE A 277 -15.44 12.68 9.58
N ILE A 278 -15.95 12.78 8.36
CA ILE A 278 -17.05 11.93 7.88
C ILE A 278 -16.64 10.46 7.91
N TYR A 279 -15.45 10.15 7.41
CA TYR A 279 -14.93 8.78 7.42
C TYR A 279 -14.81 8.24 8.85
N SER A 280 -14.25 9.02 9.77
CA SER A 280 -14.10 8.64 11.18
C SER A 280 -15.45 8.35 11.85
N ILE A 281 -16.48 9.16 11.55
CA ILE A 281 -17.85 8.93 12.05
C ILE A 281 -18.44 7.64 11.44
N LEU A 282 -18.30 7.44 10.12
CA LEU A 282 -18.89 6.31 9.42
C LEU A 282 -18.25 4.97 9.84
N VAL A 283 -16.94 4.90 10.04
CA VAL A 283 -16.30 3.64 10.47
C VAL A 283 -16.69 3.24 11.89
N VAL A 284 -16.96 4.21 12.77
CA VAL A 284 -17.51 3.96 14.11
C VAL A 284 -18.97 3.51 14.01
N LEU A 285 -19.78 4.19 13.18
CA LEU A 285 -21.19 3.84 12.99
C LEU A 285 -21.38 2.46 12.38
N PHE A 286 -20.53 2.09 11.42
CA PHE A 286 -20.55 0.77 10.78
C PHE A 286 -19.95 -0.33 11.64
N LYS A 287 -19.44 -0.01 12.84
CA LYS A 287 -18.85 -0.96 13.78
C LYS A 287 -17.78 -1.80 13.10
N VAL A 288 -16.79 -1.11 12.53
CA VAL A 288 -15.63 -1.79 11.95
C VAL A 288 -14.87 -2.44 13.11
N LYS A 289 -14.64 -3.75 13.02
CA LYS A 289 -14.19 -4.59 14.14
C LYS A 289 -12.92 -4.04 14.83
N GLU A 290 -11.94 -3.62 14.04
CA GLU A 290 -10.65 -3.12 14.50
C GLU A 290 -10.80 -1.74 15.16
N VAL A 291 -11.68 -0.89 14.64
CA VAL A 291 -11.99 0.42 15.24
C VAL A 291 -12.66 0.23 16.60
N ASP A 292 -13.65 -0.67 16.68
CA ASP A 292 -14.33 -0.99 17.95
C ASP A 292 -13.36 -1.58 18.97
N SER A 293 -12.44 -2.46 18.53
CA SER A 293 -11.39 -3.01 19.39
C SER A 293 -10.49 -1.92 19.98
N ILE A 294 -10.05 -0.96 19.14
CA ILE A 294 -9.24 0.18 19.57
C ILE A 294 -10.01 1.06 20.56
N ILE A 295 -11.25 1.43 20.25
CA ILE A 295 -12.08 2.27 21.12
C ILE A 295 -12.34 1.61 22.47
N ASN A 296 -12.69 0.32 22.48
CA ASN A 296 -12.93 -0.42 23.70
C ASN A 296 -11.64 -0.60 24.52
N GLY A 297 -10.50 -0.77 23.86
CA GLY A 297 -9.18 -0.80 24.52
C GLY A 297 -8.87 0.52 25.22
N ILE A 298 -9.12 1.66 24.56
CA ILE A 298 -8.95 3.00 25.14
C ILE A 298 -9.89 3.20 26.34
N LYS A 299 -11.18 2.87 26.19
CA LYS A 299 -12.17 2.97 27.28
C LYS A 299 -11.75 2.17 28.51
N ARG A 300 -11.27 0.94 28.33
CA ARG A 300 -10.79 0.10 29.44
C ARG A 300 -9.58 0.69 30.15
N ARG A 301 -8.64 1.29 29.43
CA ARG A 301 -7.47 1.96 30.02
C ARG A 301 -7.86 3.22 30.79
N LEU A 302 -8.77 4.03 30.23
CA LEU A 302 -9.27 5.23 30.91
C LEU A 302 -10.03 4.86 32.19
N SER A 303 -10.89 3.83 32.17
CA SER A 303 -11.59 3.37 33.37
C SER A 303 -10.64 2.86 34.46
N GLN A 304 -9.51 2.24 34.07
CA GLN A 304 -8.48 1.79 35.02
C GLN A 304 -7.73 2.97 35.65
N ILE A 305 -7.45 4.03 34.89
CA ILE A 305 -6.80 5.24 35.41
C ILE A 305 -7.73 5.97 36.37
N THR A 306 -9.03 6.12 36.03
CA THR A 306 -10.01 6.78 36.90
C THR A 306 -10.41 5.96 38.13
N SER A 307 -10.22 4.64 38.11
CA SER A 307 -10.45 3.78 39.28
C SER A 307 -9.25 3.72 40.24
N ASN A 308 -8.07 4.18 39.79
CA ASN A 308 -6.83 4.20 40.57
C ASN A 308 -6.46 5.62 41.07
N ALA A 309 -7.28 6.62 40.76
CA ALA A 309 -7.17 8.01 41.20
C ALA A 309 -8.28 8.32 42.21
#